data_AF-A0A519XXM5-F1
#
_entry.id   AF-A0A519XXM5-F1
#
_cell.length_a   1.000
_cell.length_b   1.000
_cell.length_c   1.000
_cell.angle_alpha   90.00
_cell.angle_beta   90.00
_cell.angle_gamma   90.00
#
_symmetry.space_group_name_H-M   'P 1'
#
loop_
_entity.id
_entity.type
_entity.pdbx_description
1 polymer ?
#
loop_
_entity_poly.entity_id
_entity_poly.type
_entity_poly.pdbx_seq_one_letter_code
_entity_poly.pdbx_strand_id
1 'polypeptide(L)'
;NTTSRILHFIGTGLVALAFITGFLFHDWRFFLAMPIVGYGFAWVGHYFFEKNKPATFKYPGYSLVSDFILFYDLLTGKQGFVAKKD
;
A
#
# COMPACT_ATOMS: atom_id res chain seq x y z
N ASN A 1 10.82 -4.09 7.78
CA ASN A 1 10.10 -5.26 8.34
C ASN A 1 9.42 -6.02 7.19
N THR A 2 9.57 -7.36 7.10
CA THR A 2 9.00 -8.17 6.00
C THR A 2 7.48 -8.15 5.96
N THR A 3 6.82 -8.30 7.11
CA THR A 3 5.35 -8.30 7.19
C THR A 3 4.76 -6.94 6.81
N SER A 4 5.40 -5.85 7.23
CA SER A 4 5.03 -4.49 6.80
C SER A 4 5.08 -4.37 5.27
N ARG A 5 6.17 -4.79 4.62
CA ARG A 5 6.30 -4.77 3.14
C ARG A 5 5.20 -5.57 2.44
N ILE A 6 4.84 -6.75 2.97
CA ILE A 6 3.74 -7.56 2.43
C ILE A 6 2.40 -6.84 2.57
N LEU A 7 2.13 -6.21 3.72
CA LEU A 7 0.90 -5.45 3.94
C LEU A 7 0.78 -4.26 3.00
N HIS A 8 1.86 -3.51 2.79
CA HIS A 8 1.90 -2.44 1.79
C HIS A 8 1.63 -2.99 0.38
N PHE A 9 2.27 -4.09 0.00
CA PHE A 9 2.03 -4.71 -1.32
C PHE A 9 0.57 -5.13 -1.54
N ILE A 10 -0.04 -5.79 -0.54
CA ILE A 10 -1.44 -6.20 -0.61
C ILE A 10 -2.35 -4.96 -0.67
N GLY A 11 -2.12 -3.98 0.21
CA GLY A 11 -2.90 -2.74 0.27
C GLY A 11 -2.88 -1.98 -1.06
N THR A 12 -1.69 -1.74 -1.62
CA THR A 12 -1.53 -1.04 -2.91
C THR A 12 -2.14 -1.84 -4.07
N GLY A 13 -2.01 -3.17 -4.07
CA GLY A 13 -2.64 -4.05 -5.06
C GLY A 13 -4.17 -3.97 -5.02
N LEU A 14 -4.77 -3.95 -3.82
CA LEU A 14 -6.22 -3.78 -3.65
C LEU A 14 -6.70 -2.39 -4.10
N VAL A 15 -5.90 -1.34 -3.85
CA VAL A 15 -6.20 0.01 -4.37
C VAL A 15 -6.21 0.02 -5.90
N ALA A 16 -5.22 -0.59 -6.54
CA ALA A 16 -5.17 -0.72 -7.99
C ALA A 16 -6.35 -1.54 -8.55
N LEU A 17 -6.69 -2.65 -7.89
CA LEU A 17 -7.83 -3.48 -8.28
C LEU A 17 -9.14 -2.70 -8.16
N ALA A 18 -9.37 -2.01 -7.04
CA ALA A 18 -10.56 -1.19 -6.81
C ALA A 18 -10.67 -0.06 -7.85
N PHE A 19 -9.56 0.57 -8.22
CA PHE A 19 -9.53 1.57 -9.29
C PHE A 19 -9.99 0.96 -10.62
N ILE A 20 -9.41 -0.18 -11.02
CA ILE A 20 -9.76 -0.86 -12.27
C ILE A 20 -11.23 -1.28 -12.26
N THR A 21 -11.73 -1.88 -11.18
CA THR A 21 -13.14 -2.30 -11.09
C THR A 21 -14.10 -1.11 -11.07
N GLY A 22 -13.75 -0.01 -10.40
CA GLY A 22 -14.55 1.22 -10.41
C GLY A 22 -14.71 1.79 -11.82
N PHE A 23 -13.64 1.75 -12.63
CA PHE A 23 -13.69 2.13 -14.04
C PHE A 23 -14.50 1.15 -14.89
N LEU A 24 -14.28 -0.16 -14.74
CA LEU A 24 -14.97 -1.18 -15.55
C LEU A 24 -16.48 -1.22 -15.29
N PHE A 25 -16.90 -1.12 -14.03
CA PHE A 25 -18.30 -1.22 -13.62
C PHE A 25 -18.99 0.13 -13.48
N HIS A 26 -18.30 1.25 -13.73
CA HIS A 26 -18.79 2.62 -13.54
C HIS A 26 -19.38 2.85 -12.14
N ASP A 27 -18.82 2.18 -11.14
CA ASP A 27 -19.33 2.17 -9.78
C ASP A 27 -18.40 2.96 -8.86
N TRP A 28 -18.87 4.13 -8.46
CA TRP A 28 -18.09 5.07 -7.66
C TRP A 28 -17.75 4.55 -6.26
N ARG A 29 -18.48 3.53 -5.77
CA ARG A 29 -18.23 2.92 -4.45
C ARG A 29 -16.84 2.31 -4.35
N PHE A 30 -16.26 1.84 -5.46
CA PHE A 30 -14.89 1.32 -5.46
C PHE A 30 -13.85 2.42 -5.21
N PHE A 31 -14.07 3.65 -5.67
CA PHE A 31 -13.15 4.77 -5.37
C PHE A 31 -13.19 5.16 -3.89
N LEU A 32 -14.33 5.01 -3.22
CA LEU A 32 -14.41 5.17 -1.76
C LEU A 32 -13.69 4.06 -1.00
N ALA A 33 -13.67 2.84 -1.55
CA ALA A 33 -12.95 1.73 -0.93
C ALA A 33 -11.43 1.94 -0.95
N MET A 34 -10.88 2.60 -1.98
CA MET A 34 -9.44 2.84 -2.15
C MET A 34 -8.73 3.41 -0.90
N PRO A 35 -9.15 4.53 -0.29
CA PRO A 35 -8.48 5.04 0.91
C PRO A 35 -8.62 4.08 2.11
N ILE A 36 -9.73 3.36 2.21
CA ILE A 36 -9.98 2.43 3.32
C ILE A 36 -9.02 1.24 3.22
N VAL A 37 -8.92 0.61 2.04
CA VAL A 37 -8.03 -0.54 1.85
C VAL A 37 -6.56 -0.13 1.80
N GLY A 38 -6.21 0.99 1.15
CA GLY A 38 -4.83 1.45 1.09
C GLY A 38 -4.27 1.77 2.48
N TYR A 39 -4.96 2.65 3.22
CA TYR A 39 -4.49 3.06 4.54
C TYR A 39 -4.68 1.99 5.59
N GLY A 40 -5.75 1.19 5.52
CA GLY A 40 -5.98 0.11 6.49
C GLY A 40 -4.81 -0.86 6.56
N PHE A 41 -4.33 -1.34 5.42
CA PHE A 41 -3.21 -2.29 5.37
C PHE A 41 -1.86 -1.63 5.72
N ALA A 42 -1.58 -0.42 5.20
CA ALA A 42 -0.35 0.31 5.50
C ALA A 42 -0.24 0.65 7.00
N TRP A 43 -1.33 1.10 7.63
CA TRP A 43 -1.37 1.44 9.04
C TRP A 43 -1.18 0.21 9.93
N VAL A 44 -1.73 -0.95 9.56
CA VAL A 44 -1.47 -2.19 10.30
C VAL A 44 0.03 -2.51 10.30
N GLY A 45 0.71 -2.36 9.16
CA GLY A 45 2.17 -2.48 9.05
C GLY A 45 2.91 -1.55 10.02
N HIS A 46 2.62 -0.26 9.92
CA HIS A 46 3.29 0.77 10.72
C HIS A 46 3.03 0.65 12.21
N TYR A 47 1.78 0.46 12.65
CA TYR A 47 1.46 0.48 14.09
C TYR A 47 1.76 -0.83 14.80
N PHE A 48 1.52 -1.99 14.16
CA PHE A 48 1.69 -3.29 14.82
C PHE A 48 3.08 -3.89 14.61
N PHE A 49 3.68 -3.71 13.43
CA PHE A 49 4.94 -4.37 13.06
C PHE A 49 6.16 -3.47 13.14
N GLU A 50 6.05 -2.20 12.74
CA GLU A 50 7.15 -1.24 12.81
C GLU A 50 7.09 -0.35 14.05
N LYS A 51 5.91 -0.26 14.69
CA LYS A 51 5.59 0.61 15.82
C LYS A 51 6.03 2.07 15.59
N ASN A 52 5.87 2.54 14.35
CA ASN A 52 6.21 3.90 13.94
C ASN A 52 4.96 4.67 13.48
N LYS A 53 5.10 5.99 13.35
CA LYS A 53 4.03 6.83 12.79
C LYS A 53 4.14 6.83 11.25
N PRO A 54 3.06 6.53 10.52
CA PRO A 54 3.02 6.63 9.06
C PRO A 54 3.46 8.01 8.56
N ALA A 55 4.30 8.03 7.52
CA ALA A 55 4.67 9.27 6.83
C ALA A 55 3.47 9.97 6.16
N THR A 56 2.39 9.21 5.92
CA THR A 56 1.11 9.69 5.37
C THR A 56 0.55 10.91 6.12
N PHE A 57 0.75 11.01 7.44
CA PHE A 57 0.28 12.17 8.22
C PHE A 57 1.00 13.48 7.89
N LYS A 58 2.24 13.40 7.38
CA LYS A 58 3.05 14.57 7.03
C LYS A 58 3.06 14.83 5.53
N TYR A 59 3.11 13.78 4.72
CA TYR A 59 3.19 13.85 3.27
C TYR A 59 2.31 12.77 2.62
N PRO A 60 0.98 12.93 2.60
CA PRO A 60 0.05 11.90 2.14
C PRO A 60 0.29 11.48 0.69
N GLY A 61 0.49 12.46 -0.21
CA GLY A 61 0.76 12.19 -1.63
C GLY A 61 2.08 11.45 -1.87
N TYR A 62 3.17 11.90 -1.24
CA TYR A 62 4.48 11.24 -1.36
C TYR A 62 4.48 9.84 -0.75
N SER A 63 3.78 9.64 0.37
CA SER A 63 3.59 8.31 0.98
C SER A 63 2.92 7.35 -0.02
N LEU A 64 1.82 7.78 -0.65
CA LEU A 64 1.10 6.96 -1.63
C LEU A 64 1.97 6.62 -2.85
N VAL A 65 2.69 7.61 -3.40
CA VAL A 65 3.61 7.38 -4.54
C VAL A 65 4.70 6.38 -4.14
N SER A 66 5.24 6.49 -2.92
CA SER A 66 6.26 5.57 -2.40
C SER A 66 5.73 4.14 -2.28
N ASP A 67 4.46 3.98 -1.90
CA ASP A 67 3.79 2.68 -1.85
C ASP A 67 3.64 2.06 -3.26
N PHE A 68 3.29 2.84 -4.28
CA PHE A 68 3.25 2.36 -5.67
C PHE A 68 4.62 2.01 -6.22
N ILE A 69 5.66 2.78 -5.88
CA ILE A 69 7.05 2.44 -6.25
C ILE A 69 7.46 1.12 -5.58
N LEU A 70 7.19 0.97 -4.28
CA LEU A 70 7.48 -0.27 -3.57
C LEU A 70 6.70 -1.46 -4.16
N PHE A 71 5.43 -1.28 -4.49
CA PHE A 71 4.61 -2.28 -5.14
C PHE A 71 5.22 -2.74 -6.46
N TYR A 72 5.62 -1.80 -7.33
CA TYR A 72 6.25 -2.12 -8.60
C TYR A 72 7.62 -2.79 -8.44
N ASP A 73 8.45 -2.30 -7.52
CA ASP A 73 9.77 -2.88 -7.22
C ASP A 73 9.64 -4.33 -6.71
N LEU A 74 8.63 -4.62 -5.89
CA LEU A 74 8.32 -5.98 -5.42
C LEU A 74 7.75 -6.87 -6.54
N LEU A 75 6.86 -6.32 -7.36
CA LEU A 75 6.23 -7.04 -8.48
C LEU A 75 7.26 -7.43 -9.55
N THR A 76 8.21 -6.54 -9.84
CA THR A 76 9.29 -6.77 -10.82
C THR A 76 10.48 -7.53 -10.25
N GLY A 77 10.47 -7.85 -8.95
CA GLY A 77 11.56 -8.53 -8.26
C GLY A 77 12.82 -7.68 -8.04
N LYS A 78 12.79 -6.38 -8.36
CA LYS A 78 13.87 -5.43 -8.08
C LYS A 78 14.14 -5.31 -6.58
N GLN A 79 13.12 -5.47 -5.75
CA GLN A 79 13.27 -5.69 -4.32
C GLN A 79 12.60 -6.99 -3.88
N GLY A 80 13.16 -7.63 -2.85
CA GLY A 80 12.54 -8.80 -2.22
C GLY A 80 11.46 -8.41 -1.20
N PHE A 81 10.51 -9.31 -0.98
CA PHE A 81 9.55 -9.17 0.13
C PHE A 81 10.24 -9.24 1.49
N VAL A 82 11.27 -10.09 1.59
CA VAL A 82 12.10 -10.21 2.79
C VAL A 82 12.95 -8.94 2.92
N ALA A 83 12.73 -8.19 4.01
CA ALA A 83 13.58 -7.06 4.34
C ALA A 83 15.00 -7.56 4.63
N LYS A 84 16.01 -6.97 3.98
CA LYS A 84 17.40 -7.21 4.40
C LYS A 84 17.54 -6.71 5.83
N LYS A 85 18.15 -7.54 6.68
CA LYS A 85 18.69 -7.07 7.95
C LYS A 85 20.01 -6.39 7.62
N ASP A 86 20.02 -5.08 7.74
CA ASP A 86 21.26 -4.33 7.90
C ASP A 86 21.76 -4.52 9.35
#